data_AF-A0A3N9WXN8-F1
#
_entry.id   AF-A0A3N9WXN8-F1
#
_cell.length_a   1.000
_cell.length_b   1.000
_cell.length_c   1.000
_cell.angle_alpha   90.00
_cell.angle_beta   90.00
_cell.angle_gamma   90.00
#
_symmetry.space_group_name_H-M   'P 1'
#
loop_
_entity.id
_entity.type
_entity.pdbx_description
1 polymer ?
#
loop_
_entity_poly.entity_id
_entity_poly.type
_entity_poly.pdbx_seq_one_letter_code
_entity_poly.pdbx_strand_id
1 'polypeptide(L)'
;MTRTGRGSTRPGVRAPLPSGAYAPSSVRQVSSAGNPVVEFEGEDGRRRTFDFAQCPLPGWHPVLAEVLVQRVGPAGGLRTSTSSLAAWNNLRAFLRFLEALSDCPGDPSALTVAHVNAYTAAEIGRVGPVYGARRADHVWRLLRLEPAAGVIDAAAIGALRLRGVGTPGGGTAGYSDRELALIVDTARRDVMQLRDRLQATETLLGRMSLEPARLTIWSGPTPCGWPKSPPRELLRQKGGRASMPTVHGRSLPSRCS
;
A
#
# COMPACT_ATOMS: atom_id res chain seq x y z
N MET A 1 16.93 -49.34 -23.62
CA MET A 1 17.13 -48.44 -22.46
C MET A 1 16.62 -47.04 -22.84
N THR A 2 15.42 -46.67 -22.38
CA THR A 2 14.80 -45.36 -22.67
C THR A 2 14.89 -44.48 -21.43
N ARG A 3 15.60 -43.34 -21.55
CA ARG A 3 15.73 -42.34 -20.49
C ARG A 3 14.41 -41.58 -20.32
N THR A 4 13.67 -41.85 -19.26
CA THR A 4 12.62 -40.96 -18.73
C THR A 4 13.28 -39.86 -17.91
N GLY A 5 13.37 -38.66 -18.48
CA GLY A 5 13.93 -37.46 -17.86
C GLY A 5 12.85 -36.42 -17.54
N ARG A 6 12.86 -35.97 -16.30
CA ARG A 6 12.07 -34.92 -15.63
C ARG A 6 11.91 -33.64 -16.48
N GLY A 7 10.67 -33.16 -16.66
CA GLY A 7 10.38 -31.83 -17.24
C GLY A 7 9.34 -31.74 -18.37
N SER A 8 8.43 -32.70 -18.52
CA SER A 8 7.30 -32.53 -19.47
C SER A 8 6.28 -31.55 -18.89
N THR A 9 6.30 -30.30 -19.36
CA THR A 9 5.13 -29.44 -19.30
C THR A 9 4.05 -30.08 -20.18
N ARG A 10 2.93 -30.47 -19.57
CA ARG A 10 1.75 -30.92 -20.32
C ARG A 10 1.39 -29.85 -21.36
N PRO A 11 0.88 -30.22 -22.55
CA PRO A 11 0.28 -29.27 -23.46
C PRO A 11 -0.69 -28.38 -22.69
N GLY A 12 -0.50 -27.06 -22.77
CA GLY A 12 -1.32 -26.11 -22.02
C GLY A 12 -2.79 -26.29 -22.37
N VAL A 13 -3.61 -26.61 -21.37
CA VAL A 13 -5.07 -26.62 -21.53
C VAL A 13 -5.51 -25.17 -21.68
N ARG A 14 -6.20 -24.85 -22.79
CA ARG A 14 -6.78 -23.51 -22.97
C ARG A 14 -7.79 -23.27 -21.85
N ALA A 15 -7.65 -22.16 -21.14
CA ALA A 15 -8.64 -21.74 -20.16
C ALA A 15 -10.01 -21.58 -20.88
N PRO A 16 -11.10 -22.07 -20.28
CA PRO A 16 -12.43 -21.87 -20.84
C PRO A 16 -12.69 -20.36 -20.96
N LEU A 17 -13.02 -19.91 -22.17
CA LEU A 17 -13.43 -18.53 -22.39
C LEU A 17 -14.81 -18.33 -21.73
N PRO A 18 -15.02 -17.23 -20.98
CA PRO A 18 -16.34 -16.91 -20.45
C PRO A 18 -17.36 -16.84 -21.59
N SER A 19 -18.54 -17.44 -21.38
CA SER A 19 -19.65 -17.35 -22.32
C SER A 19 -20.32 -15.98 -22.22
N GLY A 20 -20.61 -15.37 -23.37
CA GLY A 20 -21.27 -14.08 -23.49
C GLY A 20 -20.37 -12.96 -24.00
N ALA A 21 -20.97 -11.88 -24.50
CA ALA A 21 -20.24 -10.66 -24.82
C ALA A 21 -19.77 -10.04 -23.50
N TYR A 22 -18.45 -9.86 -23.35
CA TYR A 22 -17.91 -9.06 -22.24
C TYR A 22 -18.45 -7.63 -22.37
N ALA A 23 -19.41 -7.28 -21.51
CA ALA A 23 -19.93 -5.94 -21.37
C ALA A 23 -19.16 -5.25 -20.25
N PRO A 24 -18.10 -4.48 -20.54
CA PRO A 24 -17.39 -3.75 -19.49
C PRO A 24 -18.37 -2.79 -18.82
N SER A 25 -18.36 -2.78 -17.48
CA SER A 25 -18.96 -1.73 -16.67
C SER A 25 -18.53 -0.37 -17.24
N SER A 26 -19.47 0.56 -17.45
CA SER A 26 -19.14 1.90 -17.95
C SER A 26 -18.15 2.56 -16.99
N VAL A 27 -16.88 2.64 -17.41
CA VAL A 27 -15.76 3.15 -16.60
C VAL A 27 -15.94 4.64 -16.27
N ARG A 28 -16.76 5.35 -17.03
CA ARG A 28 -17.11 6.76 -16.79
C ARG A 28 -18.59 6.91 -16.45
N GLN A 29 -18.85 7.70 -15.43
CA GLN A 29 -20.16 8.16 -15.01
C GLN A 29 -20.13 9.68 -14.78
N VAL A 30 -21.31 10.27 -14.63
CA VAL A 30 -21.48 11.66 -14.21
C VAL A 30 -22.18 11.60 -12.86
N SER A 31 -21.65 12.31 -11.85
CA SER A 31 -22.29 12.39 -10.54
C SER A 31 -23.61 13.14 -10.63
N SER A 32 -24.46 13.03 -9.59
CA SER A 32 -25.69 13.81 -9.49
C SER A 32 -25.47 15.33 -9.54
N ALA A 33 -24.25 15.78 -9.23
CA ALA A 33 -23.82 17.19 -9.28
C ALA A 33 -23.15 17.57 -10.62
N GLY A 34 -23.13 16.69 -11.62
CA GLY A 34 -22.58 16.98 -12.94
C GLY A 34 -21.06 16.80 -13.08
N ASN A 35 -20.36 16.31 -12.05
CA ASN A 35 -18.92 16.10 -12.09
C ASN A 35 -18.55 14.73 -12.70
N PRO A 36 -17.46 14.63 -13.46
CA PRO A 36 -16.99 13.33 -13.95
C PRO A 36 -16.61 12.39 -12.80
N VAL A 37 -17.07 11.15 -12.90
CA VAL A 37 -16.73 10.07 -11.98
C VAL A 37 -16.16 8.92 -12.79
N VAL A 38 -15.05 8.35 -12.31
CA VAL A 38 -14.40 7.20 -12.96
C VAL A 38 -14.45 6.00 -12.02
N GLU A 39 -15.08 4.92 -12.49
CA GLU A 39 -15.20 3.66 -11.78
C GLU A 39 -14.06 2.72 -12.20
N PHE A 40 -13.40 2.14 -11.21
CA PHE A 40 -12.35 1.15 -11.38
C PHE A 40 -12.77 -0.18 -10.77
N GLU A 41 -12.53 -1.26 -11.48
CA GLU A 41 -12.64 -2.63 -10.99
C GLU A 41 -11.33 -3.37 -11.28
N GLY A 42 -10.65 -3.81 -10.23
CA GLY A 42 -9.39 -4.53 -10.33
C GLY A 42 -9.60 -6.00 -10.67
N GLU A 43 -8.53 -6.67 -11.11
CA GLU A 43 -8.55 -8.12 -11.38
C GLU A 43 -8.80 -8.95 -10.09
N ASP A 44 -8.55 -8.36 -8.92
CA ASP A 44 -8.87 -8.92 -7.61
C ASP A 44 -10.33 -8.66 -7.16
N GLY A 45 -11.18 -8.14 -8.05
CA GLY A 45 -12.58 -7.80 -7.79
C GLY A 45 -12.77 -6.55 -6.93
N ARG A 46 -11.70 -5.87 -6.52
CA ARG A 46 -11.81 -4.65 -5.72
C ARG A 46 -12.23 -3.48 -6.59
N ARG A 47 -13.19 -2.70 -6.09
CA ARG A 47 -13.69 -1.51 -6.78
C ARG A 47 -13.20 -0.22 -6.14
N ARG A 48 -13.09 0.84 -6.94
CA ARG A 48 -12.85 2.21 -6.48
C ARG A 48 -13.56 3.21 -7.38
N THR A 49 -14.09 4.25 -6.75
CA THR A 49 -14.65 5.41 -7.41
C THR A 49 -13.68 6.58 -7.31
N PHE A 50 -13.42 7.25 -8.43
CA PHE A 50 -12.62 8.46 -8.51
C PHE A 50 -13.51 9.64 -8.92
N ASP A 51 -13.87 10.47 -7.94
CA ASP A 51 -14.74 11.63 -8.13
C ASP A 51 -13.93 12.91 -8.32
N PHE A 52 -14.06 13.53 -9.50
CA PHE A 52 -13.37 14.77 -9.82
C PHE A 52 -13.92 15.99 -9.08
N ALA A 53 -15.10 15.92 -8.46
CA ALA A 53 -15.59 16.99 -7.58
C ALA A 53 -14.63 17.28 -6.40
N GLN A 54 -13.76 16.33 -6.06
CA GLN A 54 -12.77 16.46 -4.99
C GLN A 54 -11.41 17.01 -5.46
N CYS A 55 -11.34 17.42 -6.73
CA CYS A 55 -10.16 17.97 -7.37
C CYS A 55 -10.35 19.47 -7.62
N PRO A 56 -9.30 20.29 -7.44
CA PRO A 56 -9.36 21.67 -7.90
C PRO A 56 -9.37 21.72 -9.44
N LEU A 57 -9.54 22.93 -9.98
CA LEU A 57 -9.50 23.23 -11.42
C LEU A 57 -10.54 22.46 -12.24
N PRO A 58 -11.84 22.81 -12.12
CA PRO A 58 -12.93 22.11 -12.83
C PRO A 58 -12.77 22.08 -14.36
N GLY A 59 -12.10 23.07 -14.96
CA GLY A 59 -11.78 23.09 -16.39
C GLY A 59 -10.93 21.90 -16.87
N TRP A 60 -10.23 21.22 -15.96
CA TRP A 60 -9.42 20.04 -16.26
C TRP A 60 -10.19 18.72 -16.19
N HIS A 61 -11.32 18.69 -15.47
CA HIS A 61 -11.98 17.44 -15.09
C HIS A 61 -12.43 16.59 -16.28
N PRO A 62 -13.07 17.15 -17.33
CA PRO A 62 -13.55 16.33 -18.46
C PRO A 62 -12.41 15.62 -19.18
N VAL A 63 -11.32 16.33 -19.47
CA VAL A 63 -10.13 15.79 -20.16
C VAL A 63 -9.46 14.73 -19.31
N LEU A 64 -9.26 15.01 -18.02
CA LEU A 64 -8.58 14.09 -17.13
C LEU A 64 -9.40 12.85 -16.78
N ALA A 65 -10.73 12.94 -16.76
CA ALA A 65 -11.59 11.79 -16.58
C ALA A 65 -11.43 10.80 -17.74
N GLU A 66 -11.41 11.28 -18.98
CA GLU A 66 -11.18 10.43 -20.17
C GLU A 66 -9.78 9.78 -20.17
N VAL A 67 -8.76 10.54 -19.81
CA VAL A 67 -7.39 10.02 -19.62
C VAL A 67 -7.36 8.92 -18.57
N LEU A 68 -8.05 9.14 -17.44
CA LEU A 68 -8.08 8.16 -16.35
C LEU A 68 -8.84 6.90 -16.77
N VAL A 69 -9.96 7.03 -17.47
CA VAL A 69 -10.73 5.93 -18.08
C VAL A 69 -9.83 5.08 -18.98
N GLN A 70 -9.04 5.68 -19.86
CA GLN A 70 -8.09 4.94 -20.70
C GLN A 70 -7.02 4.24 -19.88
N ARG A 71 -6.58 4.86 -18.79
CA ARG A 71 -5.51 4.31 -17.96
C ARG A 71 -5.95 3.13 -17.10
N VAL A 72 -7.17 3.16 -16.59
CA VAL A 72 -7.74 2.16 -15.66
C VAL A 72 -8.68 1.17 -16.33
N GLY A 73 -9.16 1.47 -17.53
CA GLY A 73 -10.07 0.61 -18.28
C GLY A 73 -9.42 -0.67 -18.84
N PRO A 74 -10.17 -1.49 -19.58
CA PRO A 74 -9.71 -2.82 -20.04
C PRO A 74 -8.43 -2.78 -20.90
N ALA A 75 -8.27 -1.75 -21.73
CA ALA A 75 -7.08 -1.51 -22.55
C ALA A 75 -5.94 -0.81 -21.77
N GLY A 76 -6.20 -0.41 -20.53
CA GLY A 76 -5.29 0.28 -19.64
C GLY A 76 -4.23 -0.63 -19.00
N GLY A 77 -3.21 0.03 -18.46
CA GLY A 77 -2.05 -0.64 -17.85
C GLY A 77 -2.15 -0.79 -16.32
N LEU A 78 -3.22 -0.33 -15.68
CA LEU A 78 -3.39 -0.39 -14.22
C LEU A 78 -4.39 -1.49 -13.86
N ARG A 79 -3.91 -2.59 -13.27
CA ARG A 79 -4.71 -3.78 -12.96
C ARG A 79 -5.07 -3.93 -11.49
N THR A 80 -4.41 -3.18 -10.61
CA THR A 80 -4.61 -3.26 -9.16
C THR A 80 -5.17 -1.98 -8.58
N SER A 81 -5.99 -2.13 -7.54
CA SER A 81 -6.56 -1.03 -6.75
C SER A 81 -5.51 -0.05 -6.21
N THR A 82 -4.33 -0.55 -5.85
CA THR A 82 -3.22 0.28 -5.37
C THR A 82 -2.62 1.12 -6.49
N SER A 83 -2.45 0.53 -7.68
CA SER A 83 -1.85 1.21 -8.82
C SER A 83 -2.79 2.28 -9.41
N SER A 84 -4.10 2.03 -9.45
CA SER A 84 -5.10 3.03 -9.84
C SER A 84 -5.18 4.18 -8.85
N LEU A 85 -5.17 3.89 -7.55
CA LEU A 85 -5.11 4.91 -6.49
C LEU A 85 -3.84 5.77 -6.58
N ALA A 86 -2.68 5.16 -6.87
CA ALA A 86 -1.44 5.89 -7.05
C ALA A 86 -1.50 6.86 -8.24
N ALA A 87 -2.09 6.46 -9.37
CA ALA A 87 -2.28 7.36 -10.51
C ALA A 87 -3.21 8.54 -10.15
N TRP A 88 -4.33 8.25 -9.50
CA TRP A 88 -5.27 9.26 -9.00
C TRP A 88 -4.62 10.28 -8.06
N ASN A 89 -3.86 9.80 -7.07
CA ASN A 89 -3.23 10.68 -6.08
C ASN A 89 -2.14 11.57 -6.70
N ASN A 90 -1.36 11.07 -7.66
CA ASN A 90 -0.39 11.90 -8.37
C ASN A 90 -1.08 12.98 -9.21
N LEU A 91 -2.20 12.65 -9.86
CA LEU A 91 -2.98 13.63 -10.62
C LEU A 91 -3.56 14.73 -9.72
N ARG A 92 -4.12 14.35 -8.56
CA ARG A 92 -4.63 15.32 -7.57
C ARG A 92 -3.53 16.22 -7.01
N ALA A 93 -2.37 15.64 -6.71
CA ALA A 93 -1.22 16.41 -6.23
C ALA A 93 -0.77 17.43 -7.28
N PHE A 94 -0.75 17.05 -8.56
CA PHE A 94 -0.43 17.94 -9.67
C PHE A 94 -1.45 19.10 -9.79
N LEU A 95 -2.76 18.81 -9.78
CA LEU A 95 -3.78 19.86 -9.87
C LEU A 95 -3.72 20.84 -8.69
N ARG A 96 -3.47 20.34 -7.47
CA ARG A 96 -3.27 21.18 -6.28
C ARG A 96 -2.03 22.06 -6.38
N PHE A 97 -0.96 21.53 -6.98
CA PHE A 97 0.24 22.32 -7.24
C PHE A 97 -0.07 23.46 -8.22
N LEU A 98 -0.78 23.17 -9.32
CA LEU A 98 -1.15 24.18 -10.30
C LEU A 98 -2.05 25.26 -9.73
N GLU A 99 -3.05 24.88 -8.93
CA GLU A 99 -3.96 25.82 -8.24
C GLU A 99 -3.21 26.80 -7.32
N ALA A 100 -2.08 26.37 -6.73
CA ALA A 100 -1.29 27.20 -5.84
C ALA A 100 -0.37 28.21 -6.57
N LEU A 101 -0.28 28.13 -7.91
CA LEU A 101 0.52 29.06 -8.70
C LEU A 101 -0.21 30.40 -8.87
N SER A 102 0.54 31.49 -8.91
CA SER A 102 -0.01 32.82 -9.19
C SER A 102 -0.57 32.94 -10.62
N ASP A 103 0.02 32.21 -11.56
CA ASP A 103 -0.45 32.08 -12.95
C ASP A 103 -1.06 30.69 -13.15
N CYS A 104 -2.17 30.41 -12.47
CA CYS A 104 -2.79 29.09 -12.47
C CYS A 104 -3.43 28.79 -13.84
N PRO A 105 -3.09 27.67 -14.52
CA PRO A 105 -3.75 27.28 -15.77
C PRO A 105 -5.16 26.75 -15.49
N GLY A 106 -6.18 27.54 -15.84
CA GLY A 106 -7.60 27.20 -15.58
C GLY A 106 -8.08 25.94 -16.33
N ASP A 107 -7.44 25.62 -17.45
CA ASP A 107 -7.73 24.47 -18.30
C ASP A 107 -6.44 23.85 -18.87
N PRO A 108 -6.51 22.63 -19.45
CA PRO A 108 -5.33 21.93 -19.97
C PRO A 108 -4.59 22.70 -21.08
N SER A 109 -5.29 23.46 -21.93
CA SER A 109 -4.66 24.18 -23.05
C SER A 109 -3.76 25.34 -22.58
N ALA A 110 -4.01 25.85 -21.37
CA ALA A 110 -3.19 26.89 -20.74
C ALA A 110 -1.94 26.35 -20.04
N LEU A 111 -1.69 25.03 -20.05
CA LEU A 111 -0.50 24.46 -19.42
C LEU A 111 0.77 24.81 -20.21
N THR A 112 1.71 25.46 -19.54
CA THR A 112 2.99 25.86 -20.12
C THR A 112 4.15 24.99 -19.64
N VAL A 113 5.27 25.05 -20.37
CA VAL A 113 6.56 24.47 -19.95
C VAL A 113 7.01 25.01 -18.58
N ALA A 114 6.73 26.27 -18.27
CA ALA A 114 7.09 26.89 -17.00
C ALA A 114 6.35 26.24 -15.82
N HIS A 115 5.05 25.98 -15.95
CA HIS A 115 4.24 25.28 -14.93
C HIS A 115 4.79 23.87 -14.65
N VAL A 116 5.12 23.15 -15.71
CA VAL A 116 5.67 21.80 -15.65
C VAL A 116 7.06 21.76 -14.98
N ASN A 117 7.94 22.69 -15.33
CA ASN A 117 9.26 22.80 -14.72
C ASN A 117 9.15 23.17 -13.23
N ALA A 118 8.25 24.09 -12.88
CA ALA A 118 7.99 24.46 -11.49
C ALA A 118 7.48 23.27 -10.67
N TYR A 119 6.53 22.49 -11.22
CA TYR A 119 6.03 21.27 -10.57
C TYR A 119 7.15 20.26 -10.33
N THR A 120 7.95 20.03 -11.36
CA THR A 120 9.05 19.07 -11.31
C THR A 120 10.11 19.48 -10.28
N ALA A 121 10.48 20.75 -10.25
CA ALA A 121 11.42 21.30 -9.26
C ALA A 121 10.86 21.19 -7.83
N ALA A 122 9.57 21.49 -7.64
CA ALA A 122 8.91 21.37 -6.34
C ALA A 122 8.90 19.93 -5.84
N GLU A 123 8.58 18.96 -6.70
CA GLU A 123 8.57 17.55 -6.33
C GLU A 123 9.99 17.02 -6.03
N ILE A 124 11.00 17.44 -6.79
CA ILE A 124 12.41 17.13 -6.50
C ILE A 124 12.83 17.72 -5.15
N GLY A 125 12.48 18.98 -4.86
CA GLY A 125 12.77 19.61 -3.58
C GLY A 125 12.09 18.93 -2.40
N ARG A 126 10.88 18.39 -2.60
CA ARG A 126 10.06 17.80 -1.53
C ARG A 126 10.44 16.36 -1.17
N VAL A 127 10.80 15.52 -2.15
CA VAL A 127 11.06 14.07 -1.92
C VAL A 127 12.39 13.59 -2.48
N GLY A 128 13.23 14.51 -2.94
CA GLY A 128 14.53 14.21 -3.54
C GLY A 128 14.44 13.89 -5.04
N PRO A 129 15.59 13.85 -5.74
CA PRO A 129 15.65 13.83 -7.19
C PRO A 129 15.01 12.59 -7.83
N VAL A 130 15.27 11.40 -7.27
CA VAL A 130 14.74 10.13 -7.82
C VAL A 130 13.22 10.07 -7.70
N TYR A 131 12.69 10.29 -6.49
CA TYR A 131 11.26 10.16 -6.24
C TYR A 131 10.46 11.33 -6.81
N GLY A 132 11.02 12.54 -6.83
CA GLY A 132 10.42 13.71 -7.46
C GLY A 132 10.28 13.52 -8.97
N ALA A 133 11.36 13.07 -9.64
CA ALA A 133 11.32 12.73 -11.05
C ALA A 133 10.30 11.62 -11.35
N ARG A 134 10.20 10.61 -10.48
CA ARG A 134 9.21 9.54 -10.63
C ARG A 134 7.78 10.07 -10.56
N ARG A 135 7.49 11.02 -9.67
CA ARG A 135 6.16 11.64 -9.56
C ARG A 135 5.82 12.49 -10.79
N ALA A 136 6.79 13.22 -11.34
CA ALA A 136 6.63 13.91 -12.62
C ALA A 136 6.34 12.92 -13.78
N ASP A 137 7.07 11.80 -13.83
CA ASP A 137 6.86 10.74 -14.83
C ASP A 137 5.46 10.09 -14.72
N HIS A 138 4.93 9.93 -13.50
CA HIS A 138 3.56 9.44 -13.32
C HIS A 138 2.51 10.38 -13.96
N VAL A 139 2.69 11.69 -13.84
CA VAL A 139 1.83 12.69 -14.47
C VAL A 139 2.02 12.66 -15.99
N TRP A 140 3.27 12.62 -16.47
CA TRP A 140 3.59 12.51 -17.90
C TRP A 140 2.87 11.32 -18.57
N ARG A 141 2.87 10.15 -17.92
CA ARG A 141 2.22 8.94 -18.45
C ARG A 141 0.72 9.10 -18.63
N LEU A 142 0.08 9.97 -17.87
CA LEU A 142 -1.34 10.30 -17.99
C LEU A 142 -1.54 11.35 -19.09
N LEU A 143 -0.83 12.47 -19.04
CA LEU A 143 -1.04 13.58 -19.97
C LEU A 143 -0.66 13.28 -21.43
N ARG A 144 0.14 12.25 -21.68
CA ARG A 144 0.44 11.75 -23.03
C ARG A 144 -0.70 10.92 -23.67
N LEU A 145 -1.78 10.65 -22.95
CA LEU A 145 -2.95 9.95 -23.48
C LEU A 145 -3.94 10.97 -24.05
N GLU A 146 -4.73 10.56 -25.03
CA GLU A 146 -5.86 11.38 -25.49
C GLU A 146 -6.94 11.49 -24.40
N PRO A 147 -7.75 12.55 -24.36
CA PRO A 147 -7.67 13.76 -25.19
C PRO A 147 -6.60 14.76 -24.71
N ALA A 148 -5.90 14.50 -23.61
CA ALA A 148 -4.92 15.45 -23.07
C ALA A 148 -3.79 15.76 -24.05
N ALA A 149 -3.27 14.73 -24.73
CA ALA A 149 -2.22 14.91 -25.73
C ALA A 149 -2.63 15.79 -26.93
N GLY A 150 -3.92 15.81 -27.28
CA GLY A 150 -4.45 16.66 -28.35
C GLY A 150 -4.75 18.10 -27.92
N VAL A 151 -4.87 18.38 -26.63
CA VAL A 151 -5.24 19.72 -26.10
C VAL A 151 -4.08 20.45 -25.45
N ILE A 152 -3.16 19.71 -24.82
CA ILE A 152 -2.00 20.27 -24.13
C ILE A 152 -0.84 20.40 -25.12
N ASP A 153 -0.12 21.52 -25.05
CA ASP A 153 1.11 21.71 -25.83
C ASP A 153 2.10 20.55 -25.61
N ALA A 154 2.58 20.00 -26.73
CA ALA A 154 3.50 18.87 -26.74
C ALA A 154 4.83 19.21 -26.05
N ALA A 155 5.27 20.47 -26.07
CA ALA A 155 6.48 20.88 -25.35
C ALA A 155 6.26 20.85 -23.83
N ALA A 156 5.10 21.28 -23.35
CA ALA A 156 4.73 21.18 -21.93
C ALA A 156 4.66 19.71 -21.48
N ILE A 157 4.00 18.82 -22.23
CA ILE A 157 4.00 17.38 -21.93
C ILE A 157 5.44 16.84 -21.94
N GLY A 158 6.23 17.18 -22.95
CA GLY A 158 7.61 16.74 -23.11
C GLY A 158 8.50 17.11 -21.93
N ALA A 159 8.30 18.29 -21.34
CA ALA A 159 9.08 18.78 -20.21
C ALA A 159 8.87 17.98 -18.91
N LEU A 160 7.74 17.27 -18.75
CA LEU A 160 7.52 16.37 -17.60
C LEU A 160 8.41 15.12 -17.69
N ARG A 161 8.91 14.77 -18.88
CA ARG A 161 9.68 13.55 -19.10
C ARG A 161 11.15 13.78 -18.72
N LEU A 162 11.45 13.61 -17.44
CA LEU A 162 12.83 13.62 -16.97
C LEU A 162 13.55 12.32 -17.34
N ARG A 163 14.54 12.42 -18.24
CA ARG A 163 15.48 11.33 -18.52
C ARG A 163 16.61 11.38 -17.48
N GLY A 164 16.74 10.34 -16.66
CA GLY A 164 18.03 10.05 -16.03
C GLY A 164 18.23 10.52 -14.59
N VAL A 165 17.33 10.16 -13.68
CA VAL A 165 17.80 9.86 -12.32
C VAL A 165 17.68 8.35 -12.16
N GLY A 166 18.71 7.63 -12.64
CA GLY A 166 18.82 6.21 -12.33
C GLY A 166 18.67 6.05 -10.83
N THR A 167 17.90 5.05 -10.39
CA THR A 167 17.91 4.66 -8.99
C THR A 167 19.38 4.47 -8.62
N PRO A 168 19.97 5.23 -7.66
CA PRO A 168 21.24 4.84 -7.09
C PRO A 168 21.03 3.40 -6.67
N GLY A 169 21.81 2.45 -7.22
CA GLY A 169 21.59 1.02 -7.04
C GLY A 169 21.24 0.77 -5.58
N GLY A 170 19.95 0.59 -5.30
CA GLY A 170 19.49 0.42 -3.94
C GLY A 170 20.22 -0.81 -3.46
N GLY A 171 21.01 -0.67 -2.40
CA GLY A 171 21.74 -1.80 -1.81
C GLY A 171 20.81 -2.99 -1.80
N THR A 172 21.26 -4.09 -2.43
CA THR A 172 20.45 -5.24 -2.81
C THR A 172 19.37 -5.49 -1.76
N ALA A 173 18.12 -5.20 -2.11
CA ALA A 173 16.99 -5.52 -1.24
C ALA A 173 16.79 -7.04 -1.30
N GLY A 174 17.62 -7.74 -0.53
CA GLY A 174 17.68 -9.19 -0.49
C GLY A 174 18.60 -9.61 0.64
N TYR A 175 18.19 -10.64 1.38
CA TYR A 175 19.07 -11.32 2.31
C TYR A 175 20.23 -11.92 1.52
N SER A 176 21.46 -11.80 2.03
CA SER A 176 22.56 -12.63 1.54
C SER A 176 22.22 -14.12 1.72
N ASP A 177 22.85 -15.00 0.95
CA ASP A 177 22.64 -16.46 1.09
C ASP A 177 22.86 -16.94 2.53
N ARG A 178 23.81 -16.31 3.24
CA ARG A 178 24.07 -16.57 4.66
C ARG A 178 22.92 -16.13 5.55
N GLU A 179 22.38 -14.93 5.36
CA GLU A 179 21.25 -14.43 6.14
C GLU A 179 19.99 -15.25 5.87
N LEU A 180 19.75 -15.63 4.61
CA LEU A 180 18.64 -16.50 4.25
C LEU A 180 18.79 -17.88 4.91
N ALA A 181 19.98 -18.47 4.87
CA ALA A 181 20.25 -19.75 5.55
C ALA A 181 20.01 -19.66 7.06
N LEU A 182 20.45 -18.58 7.71
CA LEU A 182 20.24 -18.36 9.14
C LEU A 182 18.75 -18.22 9.50
N ILE A 183 17.98 -17.49 8.69
CA ILE A 183 16.53 -17.33 8.88
C ILE A 183 15.83 -18.68 8.75
N VAL A 184 16.14 -19.44 7.69
CA VAL A 184 15.53 -20.75 7.43
C VAL A 184 15.90 -21.77 8.52
N ASP A 185 17.15 -21.80 8.97
CA ASP A 185 17.59 -22.72 10.02
C ASP A 185 16.97 -22.39 11.38
N THR A 186 16.77 -21.11 11.68
CA THR A 186 16.08 -20.68 12.90
C THR A 186 14.62 -21.09 12.85
N ALA A 187 13.92 -20.82 11.73
CA ALA A 187 12.54 -21.23 11.54
C ALA A 187 12.36 -22.76 11.64
N ARG A 188 13.29 -23.55 11.07
CA ARG A 188 13.27 -25.02 11.20
C ARG A 188 13.44 -25.47 12.64
N ARG A 189 14.35 -24.86 13.40
CA ARG A 189 14.55 -25.17 14.82
C ARG A 189 13.29 -24.91 15.64
N ASP A 190 12.62 -23.78 15.40
CA ASP A 190 11.38 -23.43 16.09
C ASP A 190 10.26 -24.44 15.79
N VAL A 191 10.11 -24.85 14.53
CA VAL A 191 9.13 -25.87 14.14
C VAL A 191 9.43 -27.23 14.77
N MET A 192 10.71 -27.65 14.82
CA MET A 192 11.09 -28.89 15.49
C MET A 192 10.76 -28.83 16.99
N GLN A 193 11.07 -27.72 17.65
CA GLN A 193 10.76 -27.53 19.08
C GLN A 193 9.25 -27.58 19.35
N LEU A 194 8.44 -26.99 18.48
CA LEU A 194 6.98 -27.06 18.57
C LEU A 194 6.48 -28.50 18.42
N ARG A 195 6.98 -29.23 17.42
CA ARG A 195 6.60 -30.62 17.15
C ARG A 195 6.93 -31.52 18.34
N ASP A 196 8.14 -31.42 18.85
CA ASP A 196 8.60 -32.26 19.96
C ASP A 196 7.77 -31.98 21.23
N ARG A 197 7.39 -30.72 21.46
CA ARG A 197 6.47 -30.34 22.54
C ARG A 197 5.07 -30.95 22.38
N LEU A 198 4.52 -30.97 21.17
CA LEU A 198 3.22 -31.58 20.90
C LEU A 198 3.27 -33.09 21.14
N GLN A 199 4.29 -33.78 20.64
CA GLN A 199 4.48 -35.23 20.87
C GLN A 199 4.64 -35.58 22.36
N ALA A 200 5.39 -34.77 23.10
CA ALA A 200 5.52 -34.94 24.55
C ALA A 200 4.16 -34.78 25.26
N THR A 201 3.35 -33.81 24.83
CA THR A 201 2.00 -33.57 25.37
C THR A 201 1.07 -34.74 25.06
N GLU A 202 1.05 -35.24 23.82
CA GLU A 202 0.25 -36.40 23.40
C GLU A 202 0.64 -37.65 24.18
N THR A 203 1.94 -37.88 24.39
CA THR A 203 2.43 -39.00 25.19
C THR A 203 1.96 -38.92 26.64
N LEU A 204 2.01 -37.71 27.24
CA LEU A 204 1.50 -37.50 28.60
C LEU A 204 -0.01 -37.72 28.69
N LEU A 205 -0.79 -37.18 27.75
CA LEU A 205 -2.24 -37.37 27.71
C LEU A 205 -2.63 -38.84 27.51
N GLY A 206 -1.89 -39.57 26.65
CA GLY A 206 -2.07 -41.00 26.47
C GLY A 206 -1.81 -41.78 27.76
N ARG A 207 -0.74 -41.46 28.49
CA ARG A 207 -0.45 -42.05 29.81
C ARG A 207 -1.51 -41.70 30.85
N MET A 208 -1.96 -40.44 30.91
CA MET A 208 -3.03 -40.00 31.82
C MET A 208 -4.34 -40.73 31.56
N SER A 209 -4.66 -41.03 30.30
CA SER A 209 -5.88 -41.73 29.91
C SER A 209 -5.85 -43.23 30.28
N LEU A 210 -4.66 -43.83 30.36
CA LEU A 210 -4.47 -45.25 30.68
C LEU A 210 -4.26 -45.50 32.19
N GLU A 211 -3.64 -44.58 32.93
CA GLU A 211 -3.34 -44.72 34.36
C GLU A 211 -3.61 -43.41 35.15
N PRO A 212 -4.87 -42.99 35.34
CA PRO A 212 -5.19 -41.73 36.03
C PRO A 212 -4.75 -41.71 37.51
N ALA A 213 -4.59 -42.87 38.14
CA ALA A 213 -4.27 -43.00 39.56
C ALA A 213 -2.76 -42.93 39.90
N ARG A 214 -1.87 -42.84 38.90
CA ARG A 214 -0.40 -42.96 39.13
C ARG A 214 0.41 -41.67 39.03
N LEU A 215 -0.22 -40.50 38.94
CA LEU A 215 0.53 -39.24 38.91
C LEU A 215 0.31 -38.40 40.17
N THR A 216 1.32 -38.42 41.04
CA THR A 216 1.62 -37.36 41.99
C THR A 216 1.84 -36.05 41.23
N ILE A 217 1.16 -34.98 41.66
CA ILE A 217 1.35 -33.62 41.16
C ILE A 217 2.85 -33.26 41.30
N TRP A 218 3.50 -32.97 40.17
CA TRP A 218 4.90 -32.54 40.13
C TRP A 218 5.10 -31.33 41.05
N SER A 219 5.93 -31.50 42.10
CA SER A 219 6.28 -30.45 43.08
C SER A 219 7.75 -30.03 43.00
N GLY A 220 8.45 -30.33 41.90
CA GLY A 220 9.83 -29.93 41.66
C GLY A 220 9.98 -28.47 41.19
N PRO A 221 11.16 -27.85 41.39
CA PRO A 221 11.37 -26.42 41.14
C PRO A 221 11.21 -26.05 39.67
N THR A 222 10.56 -24.92 39.42
CA THR A 222 10.38 -24.31 38.10
C THR A 222 11.74 -24.10 37.40
N PRO A 223 11.92 -24.46 36.12
CA PRO A 223 13.15 -24.17 35.40
C PRO A 223 13.36 -22.66 35.30
N CYS A 224 14.58 -22.21 35.62
CA CYS A 224 14.98 -20.80 35.52
C CYS A 224 14.73 -20.27 34.10
N GLY A 225 13.84 -19.28 33.96
CA GLY A 225 13.52 -18.63 32.68
C GLY A 225 12.03 -18.45 32.39
N TRP A 226 11.15 -19.05 33.21
CA TRP A 226 9.70 -18.79 33.09
C TRP A 226 9.35 -17.44 33.72
N PRO A 227 8.61 -16.55 33.03
CA PRO A 227 8.01 -15.40 33.70
C PRO A 227 7.02 -15.94 34.72
N LYS A 228 7.26 -15.65 36.01
CA LYS A 228 6.30 -15.97 37.06
C LYS A 228 4.99 -15.26 36.72
N SER A 229 3.89 -16.01 36.80
CA SER A 229 2.52 -15.58 36.51
C SER A 229 2.20 -14.16 36.98
N PRO A 230 1.29 -13.44 36.30
CA PRO A 230 0.96 -12.06 36.65
C PRO A 230 0.38 -11.99 38.08
N PRO A 231 0.59 -10.88 38.80
CA PRO A 231 0.16 -10.77 40.19
C PRO A 231 -1.36 -10.90 40.33
N ARG A 232 -1.74 -11.71 41.32
CA ARG A 232 -3.09 -12.17 41.69
C ARG A 232 -3.98 -11.07 42.31
N GLU A 233 -3.81 -9.81 41.90
CA GLU A 233 -4.45 -8.67 42.59
C GLU A 233 -5.70 -8.12 41.88
N LEU A 234 -6.16 -8.75 40.80
CA LEU A 234 -7.29 -8.24 39.99
C LEU A 234 -8.64 -8.91 40.25
N LEU A 235 -8.81 -9.68 41.33
CA LEU A 235 -10.09 -10.29 41.69
C LEU A 235 -10.46 -10.11 43.17
N ARG A 236 -10.49 -8.86 43.64
CA ARG A 236 -11.33 -8.43 44.77
C ARG A 236 -11.55 -6.92 44.73
N GLN A 237 -12.67 -6.48 44.14
CA GLN A 237 -13.61 -5.50 44.73
C GLN A 237 -14.63 -5.04 43.68
N LYS A 238 -15.86 -5.54 43.82
CA LYS A 238 -17.06 -4.74 43.53
C LYS A 238 -17.20 -3.72 44.65
N GLY A 239 -17.45 -2.45 44.31
CA GLY A 239 -18.19 -1.54 45.19
C GLY A 239 -17.55 -0.17 45.42
N GLY A 240 -18.12 0.85 44.78
CA GLY A 240 -18.57 2.03 45.52
C GLY A 240 -17.63 3.23 45.65
N ARG A 241 -18.04 4.31 44.97
CA ARG A 241 -18.08 5.71 45.41
C ARG A 241 -16.77 6.47 45.75
N ALA A 242 -16.64 7.53 44.96
CA ALA A 242 -16.54 8.92 45.38
C ALA A 242 -15.16 9.51 45.75
N SER A 243 -14.92 10.62 45.05
CA SER A 243 -14.35 11.89 45.52
C SER A 243 -12.94 12.25 45.05
N MET A 244 -12.89 13.39 44.35
CA MET A 244 -11.73 14.26 44.14
C MET A 244 -10.98 14.51 45.46
N PRO A 245 -9.68 14.84 45.43
CA PRO A 245 -9.32 16.27 45.55
C PRO A 245 -8.07 16.74 44.77
N THR A 246 -8.17 18.00 44.36
CA THR A 246 -7.24 19.12 44.66
C THR A 246 -5.86 19.22 44.00
N VAL A 247 -5.83 20.20 43.09
CA VAL A 247 -4.77 21.12 42.66
C VAL A 247 -3.85 21.61 43.79
N HIS A 248 -2.54 21.40 43.63
CA HIS A 248 -1.42 22.26 44.08
C HIS A 248 -0.37 22.18 42.95
N GLY A 249 0.22 23.21 42.35
CA GLY A 249 0.51 24.56 42.81
C GLY A 249 2.03 24.77 42.80
N ARG A 250 2.50 25.79 42.06
CA ARG A 250 3.86 26.40 42.06
C ARG A 250 4.92 25.70 41.18
N SER A 251 5.84 26.39 40.49
CA SER A 251 6.15 27.83 40.39
C SER A 251 7.16 28.08 39.26
N LEU A 252 7.02 29.22 38.58
CA LEU A 252 8.01 29.86 37.71
C LEU A 252 9.19 30.40 38.54
N PRO A 253 10.37 30.62 37.93
CA PRO A 253 11.26 31.70 38.32
C PRO A 253 11.25 32.84 37.30
N SER A 254 11.20 34.03 37.89
CA SER A 254 11.27 35.37 37.30
C SER A 254 12.68 35.78 36.87
N ARG A 255 12.70 36.80 36.00
CA ARG A 255 13.82 37.60 35.50
C ARG A 255 14.71 38.22 36.59
N CYS A 256 15.99 38.39 36.24
CA CYS A 256 16.91 39.55 36.37
C CYS A 256 18.29 39.00 35.93
N SER A 257 19.07 39.59 35.02
CA SER A 257 19.37 41.01 34.78
C SER A 257 19.52 41.33 33.29
#